data_AF-A0A1L5PKY5-F1
#
_entry.id   AF-A0A1L5PKY5-F1
#
_cell.length_a   1.000
_cell.length_b   1.000
_cell.length_c   1.000
_cell.angle_alpha   90.00
_cell.angle_beta   90.00
_cell.angle_gamma   90.00
#
_symmetry.space_group_name_H-M   'P 1'
#
loop_
_entity.id
_entity.type
_entity.pdbx_description
1 polymer ?
#
loop_
_entity_poly.entity_id
_entity_poly.type
_entity_poly.pdbx_seq_one_letter_code
_entity_poly.pdbx_strand_id
1 'polypeptide(L)'
;MAFGIKIPSRHLRCALLFSSVFIVSMGILTHTSSALAAGEGTITLRGKKGDVLDPENDSRGSCQLSIPGVAAGRTIQYQINSPASPCYELRVDEIEIERAPSAVNILLTDDYHCSTTLGSEHHARRDPESNRNFFIELKTTVAGSTLVLESLSGLMAYKGKFVTNTDNMNNRSKGFRVEEARAMANDRITYNLSCVQVTVSEGPGTPETVGVEFTTPSDWIDAGKEHESKYFNCPAGTVMVGRKHLGDEEKTTYYKCATLGSDIVQEESAWSVKFPECGYRLKDDGDDDFTTCTDAREYDKTKQEYIYASCNPDEVMVGRFHEGDENELSQTRCSKLYKGSKKPENQLQVIPSSWQGPVEEHKSDYTCPANQVLIGRAHRSDEEGYTKWRCASLKAPKPAN
;
A
#
# COMPACT_ATOMS: atom_id res chain seq x y z
N MET A 1 58.12 -22.35 -68.26
CA MET A 1 59.30 -21.71 -67.66
C MET A 1 59.54 -20.38 -68.35
N ALA A 2 59.24 -19.26 -67.68
CA ALA A 2 59.61 -17.88 -68.04
C ALA A 2 59.14 -17.01 -66.86
N PHE A 3 60.03 -16.68 -65.93
CA PHE A 3 60.71 -15.37 -65.81
C PHE A 3 59.74 -14.18 -65.66
N GLY A 4 59.71 -13.66 -64.43
CA GLY A 4 58.97 -12.47 -64.05
C GLY A 4 59.66 -11.18 -64.48
N ILE A 5 58.85 -10.12 -64.58
CA ILE A 5 59.29 -8.75 -64.77
C ILE A 5 58.58 -7.92 -63.69
N LYS A 6 59.37 -7.37 -62.76
CA LYS A 6 58.95 -6.33 -61.81
C LYS A 6 59.05 -4.97 -62.51
N ILE A 7 57.96 -4.20 -62.47
CA ILE A 7 57.94 -2.78 -62.82
C ILE A 7 57.67 -1.99 -61.52
N PRO A 8 58.44 -0.94 -61.17
CA PRO A 8 58.15 -0.11 -60.02
C PRO A 8 57.28 1.08 -60.45
N SER A 9 56.13 1.29 -59.78
CA SER A 9 55.42 2.58 -59.86
C SER A 9 55.63 3.36 -58.57
N ARG A 10 56.26 4.54 -58.73
CA ARG A 10 56.30 5.61 -57.74
C ARG A 10 54.92 6.23 -57.65
N HIS A 11 54.32 6.30 -56.46
CA HIS A 11 53.29 7.29 -56.18
C HIS A 11 53.64 8.13 -54.94
N LEU A 12 53.87 9.39 -55.28
CA LEU A 12 53.62 10.64 -54.58
C LEU A 12 53.00 10.61 -53.18
N ARG A 13 53.65 11.42 -52.35
CA ARG A 13 53.29 11.94 -51.03
C ARG A 13 51.83 12.41 -50.94
N CYS A 14 51.16 12.05 -49.83
CA CYS A 14 50.21 12.94 -49.16
C CYS A 14 50.25 12.63 -47.66
N ALA A 15 51.11 13.34 -46.91
CA ALA A 15 51.07 13.32 -45.46
C ALA A 15 49.96 14.28 -45.02
N LEU A 16 48.86 13.72 -44.52
CA LEU A 16 47.75 14.43 -43.92
C LEU A 16 48.24 15.21 -42.68
N LEU A 17 48.08 16.52 -42.75
CA LEU A 17 48.09 17.40 -41.59
C LEU A 17 46.93 17.00 -40.68
N PHE A 18 47.25 16.47 -39.49
CA PHE A 18 46.28 16.36 -38.39
C PHE A 18 45.91 17.77 -37.93
N SER A 19 44.83 18.30 -38.46
CA SER A 19 44.09 19.40 -37.83
C SER A 19 43.38 18.82 -36.62
N SER A 20 43.93 19.03 -35.45
CA SER A 20 43.27 18.80 -34.16
C SER A 20 42.09 19.76 -34.04
N VAL A 21 40.92 19.30 -34.47
CA VAL A 21 39.63 19.92 -34.12
C VAL A 21 39.41 19.66 -32.63
N PHE A 22 39.63 20.68 -31.81
CA PHE A 22 39.10 20.73 -30.46
C PHE A 22 37.57 20.80 -30.56
N ILE A 23 36.90 19.65 -30.45
CA ILE A 23 35.48 19.63 -30.09
C ILE A 23 35.44 20.01 -28.62
N VAL A 24 35.12 21.27 -28.35
CA VAL A 24 34.65 21.69 -27.03
C VAL A 24 33.34 20.94 -26.82
N SER A 25 33.41 19.82 -26.09
CA SER A 25 32.25 19.18 -25.51
C SER A 25 31.63 20.20 -24.56
N MET A 26 30.62 20.92 -25.02
CA MET A 26 29.67 21.56 -24.13
C MET A 26 29.05 20.42 -23.31
N GLY A 27 29.54 20.27 -22.08
CA GLY A 27 28.91 19.43 -21.09
C GLY A 27 27.46 19.88 -21.01
N ILE A 28 26.56 19.00 -21.45
CA ILE A 28 25.14 19.12 -21.14
C ILE A 28 25.08 19.04 -19.63
N LEU A 29 24.91 20.20 -18.98
CA LEU A 29 24.46 20.29 -17.60
C LEU A 29 23.09 19.61 -17.56
N THR A 30 23.09 18.32 -17.27
CA THR A 30 21.93 17.68 -16.69
C THR A 30 21.73 18.37 -15.34
N HIS A 31 20.77 19.29 -15.30
CA HIS A 31 20.23 19.76 -14.04
C HIS A 31 19.63 18.53 -13.34
N THR A 32 20.43 17.88 -12.51
CA THR A 32 19.92 17.07 -11.41
C THR A 32 19.18 18.04 -10.52
N SER A 33 17.85 18.11 -10.70
CA SER A 33 16.98 18.83 -9.79
C SER A 33 17.17 18.19 -8.42
N SER A 34 17.96 18.85 -7.58
CA SER A 34 18.11 18.50 -6.19
C SER A 34 16.73 18.65 -5.57
N ALA A 35 16.17 17.56 -5.03
CA ALA A 35 14.92 17.61 -4.30
C ALA A 35 15.11 18.55 -3.09
N LEU A 36 14.66 19.80 -3.22
CA LEU A 36 14.48 20.67 -2.07
C LEU A 36 13.40 20.00 -1.21
N ALA A 37 13.74 19.72 0.05
CA ALA A 37 12.84 19.09 1.01
C ALA A 37 11.62 20.00 1.23
N ALA A 38 10.56 19.79 0.45
CA ALA A 38 9.23 20.17 0.87
C ALA A 38 8.87 19.25 2.05
N GLY A 39 8.22 19.82 3.08
CA GLY A 39 7.69 19.04 4.19
C GLY A 39 6.74 17.93 3.74
N GLU A 40 6.28 17.11 4.67
CA GLU A 40 5.30 16.06 4.39
C GLU A 40 4.08 16.62 3.65
N GLY A 41 3.74 15.98 2.53
CA GLY A 41 2.54 16.27 1.76
C GLY A 41 1.36 15.48 2.28
N THR A 42 0.16 15.83 1.81
CA THR A 42 -1.07 15.15 2.24
C THR A 42 -1.97 14.89 1.04
N ILE A 43 -2.51 13.68 0.96
CA ILE A 43 -3.58 13.31 0.03
C ILE A 43 -4.87 13.28 0.84
N THR A 44 -5.84 14.11 0.48
CA THR A 44 -7.19 14.07 1.03
C THR A 44 -8.09 13.36 0.02
N LEU A 45 -8.73 12.28 0.44
CA LEU A 45 -9.74 11.58 -0.34
C LEU A 45 -11.11 11.93 0.20
N ARG A 46 -12.09 12.15 -0.70
CA ARG A 46 -13.48 12.44 -0.33
C ARG A 46 -14.41 11.52 -1.10
N GLY A 47 -15.57 11.28 -0.51
CA GLY A 47 -16.46 10.24 -0.99
C GLY A 47 -17.73 10.09 -0.19
N LYS A 48 -18.58 9.16 -0.62
CA LYS A 48 -19.69 8.69 0.21
C LYS A 48 -19.17 7.69 1.24
N LYS A 49 -19.81 7.59 2.41
CA LYS A 49 -19.48 6.57 3.41
C LYS A 49 -20.38 5.34 3.25
N GLY A 50 -19.92 4.19 3.74
CA GLY A 50 -20.68 2.96 3.91
C GLY A 50 -21.00 2.22 2.61
N ASP A 51 -21.99 1.33 2.65
CA ASP A 51 -22.25 0.39 1.56
C ASP A 51 -22.75 1.11 0.28
N VAL A 52 -22.26 0.66 -0.88
CA VAL A 52 -22.66 1.19 -2.18
C VAL A 52 -24.07 0.79 -2.58
N LEU A 53 -24.55 -0.35 -2.06
CA LEU A 53 -25.85 -0.88 -2.37
C LEU A 53 -26.93 -0.34 -1.42
N ASP A 54 -26.55 0.19 -0.26
CA ASP A 54 -27.49 0.81 0.68
C ASP A 54 -27.92 2.20 0.16
N PRO A 55 -29.18 2.35 -0.31
CA PRO A 55 -29.66 3.60 -0.89
C PRO A 55 -29.84 4.71 0.16
N GLU A 56 -29.84 4.37 1.45
CA GLU A 56 -29.93 5.36 2.54
C GLU A 56 -28.55 5.90 2.93
N ASN A 57 -27.47 5.29 2.41
CA ASN A 57 -26.10 5.65 2.74
C ASN A 57 -25.52 6.74 1.82
N ASP A 58 -26.07 7.95 1.97
CA ASP A 58 -25.67 9.13 1.19
C ASP A 58 -24.76 10.11 1.95
N SER A 59 -24.34 9.76 3.17
CA SER A 59 -23.43 10.59 3.95
C SER A 59 -22.07 10.74 3.24
N ARG A 60 -21.53 11.96 3.20
CA ARG A 60 -20.17 12.22 2.67
C ARG A 60 -19.15 12.22 3.79
N GLY A 61 -17.96 11.73 3.49
CA GLY A 61 -16.81 11.72 4.39
C GLY A 61 -15.53 12.11 3.68
N SER A 62 -14.46 12.17 4.46
CA SER A 62 -13.10 12.37 3.95
C SER A 62 -12.08 11.69 4.85
N CYS A 63 -10.96 11.27 4.28
CA CYS A 63 -9.80 10.77 5.00
C CYS A 63 -8.52 11.41 4.47
N GLN A 64 -7.44 11.32 5.23
CA GLN A 64 -6.13 11.84 4.84
C GLN A 64 -5.07 10.73 4.86
N LEU A 65 -4.23 10.73 3.82
CA LEU A 65 -3.06 9.87 3.67
C LEU A 65 -1.81 10.76 3.60
N SER A 66 -0.70 10.28 4.15
CA SER A 66 0.54 11.07 4.20
C SER A 66 1.42 10.81 2.97
N ILE A 67 2.06 11.86 2.46
CA ILE A 67 3.16 11.74 1.49
C ILE A 67 4.44 12.09 2.26
N PRO A 68 5.33 11.14 2.52
CA PRO A 68 6.53 11.45 3.29
C PRO A 68 7.41 12.47 2.55
N GLY A 69 7.85 13.51 3.24
CA GLY A 69 8.68 14.58 2.68
C GLY A 69 10.09 14.11 2.30
N VAL A 70 10.58 13.08 2.99
CA VAL A 70 11.93 12.52 2.84
C VAL A 70 11.87 11.01 3.03
N ALA A 71 11.61 10.25 1.95
CA ALA A 71 11.67 8.80 1.98
C ALA A 71 12.36 8.31 0.70
N ALA A 72 13.70 8.35 0.66
CA ALA A 72 14.43 7.89 -0.52
C ALA A 72 13.98 6.50 -0.94
N GLY A 73 13.52 6.42 -2.19
CA GLY A 73 13.33 5.16 -2.90
C GLY A 73 12.24 4.29 -2.29
N ARG A 74 11.37 4.87 -1.46
CA ARG A 74 10.35 4.12 -0.76
C ARG A 74 9.06 4.14 -1.55
N THR A 75 8.45 2.97 -1.65
CA THR A 75 7.07 2.79 -2.07
C THR A 75 6.22 2.50 -0.84
N ILE A 76 5.18 3.30 -0.64
CA ILE A 76 4.17 3.16 0.40
C ILE A 76 2.86 2.77 -0.26
N GLN A 77 2.18 1.76 0.27
CA GLN A 77 0.87 1.33 -0.21
C GLN A 77 -0.17 1.58 0.88
N TYR A 78 -1.16 2.41 0.58
CA TYR A 78 -2.33 2.63 1.41
C TYR A 78 -3.47 1.77 0.88
N GLN A 79 -3.91 0.83 1.70
CA GLN A 79 -5.05 -0.05 1.44
C GLN A 79 -6.30 0.61 1.99
N ILE A 80 -7.00 1.38 1.18
CA ILE A 80 -7.99 2.33 1.70
C ILE A 80 -9.19 1.61 2.34
N ASN A 81 -9.54 0.43 1.82
CA ASN A 81 -10.63 -0.42 2.30
C ASN A 81 -10.19 -1.40 3.40
N SER A 82 -8.97 -1.27 3.93
CA SER A 82 -8.57 -2.06 5.10
C SER A 82 -9.22 -1.52 6.39
N PRO A 83 -9.73 -2.34 7.31
CA PRO A 83 -10.36 -1.88 8.56
C PRO A 83 -9.50 -0.99 9.45
N ALA A 84 -8.16 -1.06 9.35
CA ALA A 84 -7.25 -0.18 10.09
C ALA A 84 -7.02 1.17 9.37
N SER A 85 -7.46 1.30 8.11
CA SER A 85 -7.30 2.51 7.32
C SER A 85 -8.21 3.63 7.82
N PRO A 86 -7.72 4.89 7.86
CA PRO A 86 -8.58 6.04 8.11
C PRO A 86 -9.65 6.26 7.02
N CYS A 87 -9.49 5.60 5.87
CA CYS A 87 -10.40 5.64 4.73
C CYS A 87 -11.36 4.45 4.68
N TYR A 88 -11.39 3.60 5.71
CA TYR A 88 -12.28 2.44 5.71
C TYR A 88 -13.75 2.85 5.52
N GLU A 89 -14.45 2.13 4.63
CA GLU A 89 -15.82 2.43 4.15
C GLU A 89 -15.98 3.75 3.37
N LEU A 90 -14.90 4.43 3.01
CA LEU A 90 -14.97 5.60 2.14
C LEU A 90 -14.99 5.18 0.68
N ARG A 91 -16.14 5.38 0.03
CA ARG A 91 -16.30 5.25 -1.41
C ARG A 91 -15.80 6.51 -2.09
N VAL A 92 -14.52 6.50 -2.48
CA VAL A 92 -13.83 7.69 -2.98
C VAL A 92 -14.33 8.09 -4.37
N ASP A 93 -14.71 9.35 -4.53
CA ASP A 93 -15.02 9.99 -5.82
C ASP A 93 -14.11 11.16 -6.15
N GLU A 94 -13.51 11.78 -5.14
CA GLU A 94 -12.71 13.00 -5.26
C GLU A 94 -11.37 12.90 -4.51
N ILE A 95 -10.38 13.63 -5.02
CA ILE A 95 -9.03 13.69 -4.47
C ILE A 95 -8.53 15.14 -4.48
N GLU A 96 -7.77 15.47 -3.45
CA GLU A 96 -7.05 16.73 -3.26
C GLU A 96 -5.66 16.40 -2.71
N ILE A 97 -4.62 17.11 -3.17
CA ILE A 97 -3.25 16.88 -2.71
C ILE A 97 -2.58 18.21 -2.40
N GLU A 98 -2.03 18.30 -1.19
CA GLU A 98 -1.34 19.49 -0.72
C GLU A 98 0.13 19.22 -0.48
N ARG A 99 0.97 20.18 -0.88
CA ARG A 99 2.42 20.23 -0.57
C ARG A 99 3.17 18.95 -0.94
N ALA A 100 2.80 18.28 -2.02
CA ALA A 100 3.50 17.07 -2.44
C ALA A 100 4.99 17.39 -2.77
N PRO A 101 5.95 16.60 -2.25
CA PRO A 101 7.36 16.74 -2.61
C PRO A 101 7.63 16.56 -4.10
N SER A 102 8.81 16.96 -4.55
CA SER A 102 9.25 16.66 -5.92
C SER A 102 9.56 15.18 -6.10
N ALA A 103 9.46 14.67 -7.33
CA ALA A 103 9.85 13.30 -7.70
C ALA A 103 9.08 12.20 -6.95
N VAL A 104 7.81 12.49 -6.65
CA VAL A 104 6.80 11.54 -6.18
C VAL A 104 5.94 11.07 -7.35
N ASN A 105 5.78 9.74 -7.45
CA ASN A 105 4.76 9.09 -8.26
C ASN A 105 3.61 8.63 -7.33
N ILE A 106 2.37 8.88 -7.72
CA ILE A 106 1.18 8.43 -6.99
C ILE A 106 0.33 7.60 -7.95
N LEU A 107 0.14 6.33 -7.63
CA LEU A 107 -0.74 5.41 -8.34
C LEU A 107 -2.05 5.28 -7.58
N LEU A 108 -3.16 5.47 -8.28
CA LEU A 108 -4.53 5.25 -7.81
C LEU A 108 -5.10 4.09 -8.63
N THR A 109 -5.59 3.03 -7.99
CA THR A 109 -6.14 1.86 -8.67
C THR A 109 -7.20 1.16 -7.82
N ASP A 110 -8.10 0.44 -8.47
CA ASP A 110 -9.08 -0.45 -7.84
C ASP A 110 -8.55 -1.87 -7.62
N ASP A 111 -7.28 -2.13 -7.93
CA ASP A 111 -6.61 -3.37 -7.52
C ASP A 111 -6.05 -3.24 -6.09
N TYR A 112 -6.45 -4.16 -5.23
CA TYR A 112 -5.96 -4.24 -3.84
C TYR A 112 -4.43 -4.31 -3.77
N HIS A 113 -3.75 -5.02 -4.67
CA HIS A 113 -2.28 -5.13 -4.64
C HIS A 113 -1.56 -4.00 -5.36
N CYS A 114 -2.28 -2.93 -5.71
CA CYS A 114 -1.75 -1.75 -6.40
C CYS A 114 -1.20 -2.07 -7.80
N SER A 115 -1.78 -3.05 -8.49
CA SER A 115 -1.44 -3.41 -9.87
C SER A 115 -2.02 -2.42 -10.88
N THR A 116 -1.32 -2.28 -12.02
CA THR A 116 -1.79 -1.56 -13.20
C THR A 116 -2.33 -2.50 -14.29
N THR A 117 -2.37 -3.80 -14.01
CA THR A 117 -2.95 -4.79 -14.93
C THR A 117 -4.46 -4.65 -14.91
N LEU A 118 -5.08 -4.47 -16.09
CA LEU A 118 -6.52 -4.41 -16.20
C LEU A 118 -7.12 -5.84 -16.30
N GLY A 119 -8.26 -6.04 -15.63
CA GLY A 119 -9.01 -7.29 -15.63
C GLY A 119 -10.10 -7.31 -16.70
N SER A 120 -11.12 -8.15 -16.48
CA SER A 120 -12.34 -8.23 -17.30
C SER A 120 -13.61 -8.33 -16.47
N GLU A 121 -13.47 -8.35 -15.14
CA GLU A 121 -14.57 -8.52 -14.18
C GLU A 121 -14.71 -7.23 -13.38
N HIS A 122 -15.96 -6.84 -13.14
CA HIS A 122 -16.30 -5.70 -12.33
C HIS A 122 -17.36 -6.10 -11.31
N HIS A 123 -17.06 -5.85 -10.04
CA HIS A 123 -18.01 -5.99 -8.95
C HIS A 123 -18.22 -4.62 -8.31
N ALA A 124 -19.47 -4.16 -8.34
CA ALA A 124 -19.82 -2.84 -7.82
C ALA A 124 -19.66 -2.74 -6.29
N ARG A 125 -19.80 -3.86 -5.56
CA ARG A 125 -19.79 -3.91 -4.09
C ARG A 125 -18.39 -4.21 -3.53
N ARG A 126 -17.99 -3.41 -2.53
CA ARG A 126 -16.83 -3.60 -1.63
C ARG A 126 -15.67 -4.38 -2.28
N ASP A 127 -15.08 -3.75 -3.30
CA ASP A 127 -13.68 -3.87 -3.68
C ASP A 127 -13.02 -5.27 -3.49
N PRO A 128 -13.51 -6.29 -4.20
CA PRO A 128 -12.85 -7.58 -4.23
C PRO A 128 -11.47 -7.48 -4.89
N GLU A 129 -10.58 -8.40 -4.53
CA GLU A 129 -9.25 -8.54 -5.15
C GLU A 129 -9.31 -8.73 -6.69
N SER A 130 -10.46 -9.18 -7.21
CA SER A 130 -10.71 -9.36 -8.65
C SER A 130 -10.94 -8.04 -9.40
N ASN A 131 -11.31 -6.95 -8.72
CA ASN A 131 -11.50 -5.66 -9.37
C ASN A 131 -10.16 -5.11 -9.89
N ARG A 132 -10.12 -4.84 -11.19
CA ARG A 132 -8.93 -4.34 -11.91
C ARG A 132 -9.37 -3.47 -13.08
N ASN A 133 -10.28 -2.55 -12.83
CA ASN A 133 -11.01 -1.82 -13.85
C ASN A 133 -10.29 -0.55 -14.27
N PHE A 134 -9.47 0.06 -13.39
CA PHE A 134 -8.76 1.29 -13.72
C PHE A 134 -7.45 1.50 -12.97
N PHE A 135 -6.60 2.35 -13.55
CA PHE A 135 -5.54 2.99 -12.80
C PHE A 135 -5.24 4.40 -13.31
N ILE A 136 -4.72 5.25 -12.43
CA ILE A 136 -4.27 6.61 -12.71
C ILE A 136 -2.90 6.82 -12.06
N GLU A 137 -1.91 7.20 -12.88
CA GLU A 137 -0.56 7.53 -12.42
C GLU A 137 -0.33 9.04 -12.48
N LEU A 138 -0.20 9.65 -11.30
CA LEU A 138 0.17 11.05 -11.11
C LEU A 138 1.67 11.16 -10.85
N LYS A 139 2.31 12.16 -11.45
CA LYS A 139 3.69 12.56 -11.12
C LYS A 139 3.78 14.01 -10.73
N THR A 140 4.56 14.25 -9.68
CA THR A 140 4.99 15.59 -9.31
C THR A 140 6.16 16.02 -10.19
N THR A 141 6.17 17.30 -10.55
CA THR A 141 7.20 17.90 -11.42
C THR A 141 7.99 18.98 -10.70
N VAL A 142 7.47 19.48 -9.57
CA VAL A 142 8.12 20.48 -8.71
C VAL A 142 7.82 20.17 -7.25
N ALA A 143 8.68 20.64 -6.35
CA ALA A 143 8.43 20.55 -4.91
C ALA A 143 7.26 21.46 -4.51
N GLY A 144 6.41 21.00 -3.59
CA GLY A 144 5.20 21.71 -3.20
C GLY A 144 4.09 21.64 -4.24
N SER A 145 4.05 20.57 -5.06
CA SER A 145 2.97 20.36 -6.03
C SER A 145 1.61 20.28 -5.30
N THR A 146 0.59 20.87 -5.91
CA THR A 146 -0.78 20.95 -5.36
C THR A 146 -1.79 20.49 -6.40
N LEU A 147 -2.68 19.58 -6.00
CA LEU A 147 -3.86 19.19 -6.76
C LEU A 147 -5.06 19.73 -5.99
N VAL A 148 -5.71 20.79 -6.50
CA VAL A 148 -6.99 21.21 -5.94
C VAL A 148 -8.05 20.16 -6.26
N LEU A 149 -9.12 20.11 -5.47
CA LEU A 149 -10.15 19.08 -5.55
C LEU A 149 -10.55 18.72 -6.99
N GLU A 150 -10.42 17.45 -7.33
CA GLU A 150 -10.76 16.89 -8.64
C GLU A 150 -11.40 15.50 -8.46
N SER A 151 -12.30 15.15 -9.36
CA SER A 151 -12.89 13.82 -9.39
C SER A 151 -11.89 12.80 -9.94
N LEU A 152 -11.93 11.55 -9.44
CA LEU A 152 -11.08 10.48 -9.98
C LEU A 152 -11.32 10.27 -11.48
N SER A 153 -12.58 10.31 -11.91
CA SER A 153 -12.95 10.25 -13.33
C SER A 153 -12.43 11.44 -14.13
N GLY A 154 -12.43 12.65 -13.55
CA GLY A 154 -11.91 13.87 -14.17
C GLY A 154 -10.41 13.80 -14.43
N LEU A 155 -9.63 13.16 -13.55
CA LEU A 155 -8.20 12.95 -13.75
C LEU A 155 -7.88 12.19 -15.05
N MET A 156 -8.76 11.30 -15.50
CA MET A 156 -8.58 10.56 -16.76
C MET A 156 -8.43 11.49 -17.97
N ALA A 157 -9.13 12.62 -17.98
CA ALA A 157 -9.08 13.59 -19.08
C ALA A 157 -7.72 14.28 -19.22
N TYR A 158 -6.89 14.22 -18.17
CA TYR A 158 -5.55 14.76 -18.14
C TYR A 158 -4.48 13.77 -18.57
N LYS A 159 -4.82 12.56 -19.06
CA LYS A 159 -3.84 11.59 -19.57
C LYS A 159 -2.78 12.23 -20.48
N GLY A 160 -1.52 12.12 -20.09
CA GLY A 160 -0.36 12.68 -20.79
C GLY A 160 -0.15 14.18 -20.58
N LYS A 161 -0.98 14.86 -19.79
CA LYS A 161 -1.06 16.32 -19.63
C LYS A 161 -0.90 16.76 -18.17
N PHE A 162 -0.51 18.01 -18.00
CA PHE A 162 -0.54 18.66 -16.68
C PHE A 162 -1.97 18.83 -16.19
N VAL A 163 -2.18 18.61 -14.89
CA VAL A 163 -3.45 18.87 -14.24
C VAL A 163 -3.54 20.36 -13.93
N THR A 164 -4.56 21.02 -14.48
CA THR A 164 -4.69 22.48 -14.41
C THR A 164 -6.09 22.93 -14.01
N ASN A 165 -6.89 22.05 -13.39
CA ASN A 165 -8.19 22.39 -12.86
C ASN A 165 -8.07 23.53 -11.82
N THR A 166 -9.19 24.23 -11.64
CA THR A 166 -9.32 25.35 -10.71
C THR A 166 -10.55 25.09 -9.85
N ASP A 167 -10.43 25.32 -8.55
CA ASP A 167 -11.54 25.16 -7.61
C ASP A 167 -12.48 26.39 -7.62
N ASN A 168 -13.55 26.32 -6.82
CA ASN A 168 -14.53 27.42 -6.68
C ASN A 168 -13.95 28.70 -6.06
N MET A 169 -12.77 28.62 -5.44
CA MET A 169 -12.06 29.76 -4.85
C MET A 169 -10.97 30.31 -5.79
N ASN A 170 -10.93 29.85 -7.04
CA ASN A 170 -9.95 30.22 -8.05
C ASN A 170 -8.50 29.78 -7.72
N ASN A 171 -8.32 28.80 -6.84
CA ASN A 171 -7.03 28.13 -6.65
C ASN A 171 -6.81 27.14 -7.79
N ARG A 172 -5.60 27.09 -8.33
CA ARG A 172 -5.27 26.25 -9.49
C ARG A 172 -4.29 25.15 -9.11
N SER A 173 -4.55 23.94 -9.62
CA SER A 173 -3.59 22.84 -9.56
C SER A 173 -2.28 23.19 -10.24
N LYS A 174 -1.16 22.77 -9.62
CA LYS A 174 0.20 23.08 -10.05
C LYS A 174 1.11 21.89 -9.78
N GLY A 175 2.00 21.62 -10.73
CA GLY A 175 3.09 20.66 -10.52
C GLY A 175 2.71 19.19 -10.69
N PHE A 176 1.45 18.86 -10.95
CA PHE A 176 1.02 17.49 -11.25
C PHE A 176 0.82 17.25 -12.75
N ARG A 177 1.25 16.07 -13.20
CA ARG A 177 0.96 15.50 -14.52
C ARG A 177 0.36 14.11 -14.35
N VAL A 178 -0.71 13.82 -15.10
CA VAL A 178 -1.18 12.44 -15.25
C VAL A 178 -0.33 11.82 -16.35
N GLU A 179 0.54 10.90 -15.98
CA GLU A 179 1.45 10.26 -16.93
C GLU A 179 0.73 9.22 -17.76
N GLU A 180 0.00 8.34 -17.07
CA GLU A 180 -0.83 7.32 -17.68
C GLU A 180 -2.14 7.21 -16.90
N ALA A 181 -3.21 6.93 -17.62
CA ALA A 181 -4.48 6.58 -17.05
C ALA A 181 -5.20 5.62 -18.00
N ARG A 182 -5.79 4.56 -17.46
CA ARG A 182 -6.59 3.60 -18.22
C ARG A 182 -7.78 3.14 -17.39
N ALA A 183 -8.87 2.89 -18.09
CA ALA A 183 -10.05 2.25 -17.54
C ALA A 183 -10.64 1.31 -18.59
N MET A 184 -11.38 0.30 -18.16
CA MET A 184 -12.19 -0.52 -19.04
C MET A 184 -13.35 0.30 -19.64
N ALA A 185 -13.81 -0.08 -20.84
CA ALA A 185 -14.61 0.78 -21.71
C ALA A 185 -15.98 1.22 -21.15
N ASN A 186 -16.48 0.59 -20.09
CA ASN A 186 -17.80 0.85 -19.51
C ASN A 186 -17.82 0.95 -17.97
N ASP A 187 -16.67 0.88 -17.30
CA ASP A 187 -16.66 0.73 -15.84
C ASP A 187 -16.56 2.05 -15.09
N ARG A 188 -17.24 2.05 -13.93
CA ARG A 188 -17.29 3.20 -13.05
C ARG A 188 -15.95 3.30 -12.31
N ILE A 189 -15.19 4.36 -12.59
CA ILE A 189 -13.98 4.69 -11.82
C ILE A 189 -14.38 5.18 -10.42
N THR A 190 -15.51 5.88 -10.35
CA THR A 190 -16.06 6.46 -9.12
C THR A 190 -16.41 5.35 -8.12
N TYR A 191 -16.01 5.56 -6.86
CA TYR A 191 -16.33 4.70 -5.70
C TYR A 191 -15.56 3.39 -5.60
N ASN A 192 -14.67 3.09 -6.56
CA ASN A 192 -13.99 1.80 -6.64
C ASN A 192 -12.50 1.86 -6.30
N LEU A 193 -11.96 3.02 -5.92
CA LEU A 193 -10.57 3.11 -5.50
C LEU A 193 -10.29 2.16 -4.33
N SER A 194 -9.14 1.50 -4.34
CA SER A 194 -8.78 0.60 -3.24
C SER A 194 -7.32 0.64 -2.82
N CYS A 195 -6.42 0.87 -3.77
CA CYS A 195 -5.04 1.20 -3.44
C CYS A 195 -4.67 2.63 -3.86
N VAL A 196 -4.00 3.31 -2.93
CA VAL A 196 -3.15 4.48 -3.22
C VAL A 196 -1.70 4.11 -2.95
N GLN A 197 -0.88 4.02 -3.99
CA GLN A 197 0.55 3.77 -3.87
C GLN A 197 1.36 5.05 -4.11
N VAL A 198 2.20 5.42 -3.14
CA VAL A 198 3.06 6.59 -3.19
C VAL A 198 4.51 6.13 -3.28
N THR A 199 5.17 6.41 -4.39
CA THR A 199 6.61 6.14 -4.58
C THR A 199 7.38 7.45 -4.57
N VAL A 200 8.26 7.61 -3.58
CA VAL A 200 9.12 8.79 -3.43
C VAL A 200 10.53 8.45 -3.90
N SER A 201 11.10 9.25 -4.80
CA SER A 201 12.44 9.01 -5.34
C SER A 201 13.54 9.26 -4.31
N GLU A 202 14.71 8.63 -4.51
CA GLU A 202 15.88 8.88 -3.67
C GLU A 202 16.38 10.33 -3.74
N GLY A 203 16.74 10.90 -2.59
CA GLY A 203 17.25 12.26 -2.49
C GLY A 203 18.37 12.42 -1.46
N PRO A 204 19.24 13.45 -1.59
CA PRO A 204 20.46 13.62 -0.78
C PRO A 204 20.27 13.78 0.74
N GLY A 205 19.03 13.92 1.21
CA GLY A 205 18.69 14.10 2.63
C GLY A 205 18.02 12.90 3.29
N THR A 206 17.98 11.73 2.65
CA THR A 206 17.30 10.58 3.26
C THR A 206 18.12 9.96 4.37
N PRO A 207 17.53 9.75 5.56
CA PRO A 207 18.22 9.06 6.64
C PRO A 207 18.66 7.67 6.20
N GLU A 208 19.93 7.34 6.44
CA GLU A 208 20.38 5.95 6.35
C GLU A 208 19.59 5.12 7.38
N THR A 209 19.24 3.88 7.03
CA THR A 209 18.47 3.00 7.91
C THR A 209 19.21 1.68 8.13
N VAL A 210 19.00 1.08 9.29
CA VAL A 210 19.57 -0.21 9.68
C VAL A 210 18.46 -1.20 10.00
N GLY A 211 18.66 -2.48 9.67
CA GLY A 211 17.73 -3.54 10.04
C GLY A 211 17.57 -3.63 11.56
N VAL A 212 16.35 -3.91 12.01
CA VAL A 212 16.06 -4.24 13.41
C VAL A 212 16.09 -5.75 13.55
N GLU A 213 16.82 -6.25 14.54
CA GLU A 213 16.87 -7.67 14.87
C GLU A 213 15.77 -8.04 15.85
N PHE A 214 15.30 -9.30 15.79
CA PHE A 214 14.15 -9.78 16.55
C PHE A 214 14.54 -11.00 17.35
N THR A 215 14.03 -11.09 18.58
CA THR A 215 14.05 -12.36 19.32
C THR A 215 12.65 -12.93 19.29
N THR A 216 12.44 -13.93 18.42
CA THR A 216 11.19 -14.69 18.36
C THR A 216 11.27 -15.85 19.37
N PRO A 217 10.44 -15.86 20.43
CA PRO A 217 10.38 -16.98 21.36
C PRO A 217 10.00 -18.27 20.64
N SER A 218 10.35 -19.43 21.20
CA SER A 218 9.81 -20.72 20.70
C SER A 218 8.31 -20.83 20.95
N ASP A 219 7.85 -20.25 22.05
CA ASP A 219 6.57 -20.58 22.66
C ASP A 219 5.42 -19.77 22.06
N TRP A 220 4.25 -20.41 22.04
CA TRP A 220 2.97 -19.84 21.66
C TRP A 220 2.24 -19.35 22.90
N ILE A 221 1.57 -18.20 22.80
CA ILE A 221 0.75 -17.64 23.86
C ILE A 221 -0.70 -18.05 23.61
N ASP A 222 -1.30 -18.74 24.56
CA ASP A 222 -2.71 -19.13 24.56
C ASP A 222 -3.60 -17.88 24.72
N ALA A 223 -4.51 -17.65 23.76
CA ALA A 223 -5.47 -16.55 23.78
C ALA A 223 -6.90 -17.00 24.09
N GLY A 224 -7.08 -18.24 24.53
CA GLY A 224 -8.37 -18.87 24.74
C GLY A 224 -8.98 -19.38 23.45
N LYS A 225 -10.23 -19.85 23.56
CA LYS A 225 -11.05 -20.27 22.41
C LYS A 225 -11.32 -19.08 21.49
N GLU A 226 -11.39 -19.31 20.19
CA GLU A 226 -11.63 -18.26 19.20
C GLU A 226 -12.97 -17.56 19.45
N HIS A 227 -14.06 -18.31 19.62
CA HIS A 227 -15.40 -17.72 19.82
C HIS A 227 -15.58 -17.02 21.17
N GLU A 228 -14.74 -17.33 22.16
CA GLU A 228 -14.70 -16.65 23.47
C GLU A 228 -13.59 -15.59 23.52
N SER A 229 -12.89 -15.35 22.41
CA SER A 229 -11.61 -14.67 22.45
C SER A 229 -11.76 -13.22 22.91
N LYS A 230 -10.94 -12.87 23.90
CA LYS A 230 -10.88 -11.52 24.45
C LYS A 230 -9.86 -10.73 23.66
N TYR A 231 -9.84 -9.41 23.85
CA TYR A 231 -8.83 -8.53 23.27
C TYR A 231 -7.41 -9.02 23.57
N PHE A 232 -6.82 -9.77 22.63
CA PHE A 232 -5.46 -10.26 22.76
C PHE A 232 -4.50 -9.13 22.41
N ASN A 233 -3.56 -8.86 23.31
CA ASN A 233 -2.44 -7.97 23.04
C ASN A 233 -1.16 -8.73 23.31
N CYS A 234 -0.19 -8.56 22.43
CA CYS A 234 1.17 -8.94 22.74
C CYS A 234 1.63 -8.24 24.03
N PRO A 235 2.44 -8.93 24.87
CA PRO A 235 3.07 -8.30 26.02
C PRO A 235 3.77 -6.98 25.67
N ALA A 236 3.87 -6.07 26.63
CA ALA A 236 4.50 -4.77 26.42
C ALA A 236 5.92 -4.91 25.84
N GLY A 237 6.23 -4.14 24.79
CA GLY A 237 7.53 -4.20 24.10
C GLY A 237 7.68 -5.37 23.11
N THR A 238 6.59 -6.09 22.83
CA THR A 238 6.59 -7.21 21.87
C THR A 238 5.54 -6.98 20.78
N VAL A 239 5.73 -7.62 19.64
CA VAL A 239 4.89 -7.47 18.44
C VAL A 239 4.50 -8.83 17.87
N MET A 240 3.35 -8.91 17.20
CA MET A 240 2.89 -10.19 16.65
C MET A 240 3.80 -10.63 15.50
N VAL A 241 4.18 -11.90 15.52
CA VAL A 241 4.96 -12.56 14.47
C VAL A 241 4.31 -13.84 13.98
N GLY A 242 3.23 -14.31 14.62
CA GLY A 242 2.54 -15.50 14.17
C GLY A 242 1.18 -15.69 14.83
N ARG A 243 0.37 -16.52 14.18
CA ARG A 243 -0.90 -17.05 14.69
C ARG A 243 -0.98 -18.54 14.37
N LYS A 244 -1.56 -19.28 15.29
CA LYS A 244 -1.87 -20.69 15.17
C LYS A 244 -3.31 -20.93 15.60
N HIS A 245 -4.06 -21.62 14.76
CA HIS A 245 -5.42 -22.08 15.06
C HIS A 245 -5.56 -23.51 14.53
N LEU A 246 -6.05 -24.42 15.37
CA LEU A 246 -6.15 -25.85 15.06
C LEU A 246 -7.54 -26.37 15.44
N GLY A 247 -8.36 -26.64 14.43
CA GLY A 247 -9.76 -27.05 14.53
C GLY A 247 -10.74 -25.91 14.32
N ASP A 248 -11.97 -26.08 14.78
CA ASP A 248 -13.08 -25.12 14.70
C ASP A 248 -12.96 -24.02 15.77
N GLU A 249 -13.86 -23.04 15.75
CA GLU A 249 -13.88 -21.89 16.68
C GLU A 249 -13.93 -22.28 18.16
N GLU A 250 -14.39 -23.49 18.47
CA GLU A 250 -14.39 -24.09 19.80
C GLU A 250 -12.98 -24.45 20.30
N LYS A 251 -11.97 -24.33 19.45
CA LYS A 251 -10.56 -24.58 19.77
C LYS A 251 -9.82 -23.31 20.11
N THR A 252 -8.71 -23.53 20.80
CA THR A 252 -7.83 -22.48 21.28
C THR A 252 -7.04 -21.85 20.13
N THR A 253 -7.06 -20.54 20.11
CA THR A 253 -6.22 -19.72 19.24
C THR A 253 -4.96 -19.32 19.99
N TYR A 254 -3.84 -19.39 19.30
CA TYR A 254 -2.55 -19.01 19.85
C TYR A 254 -1.90 -17.93 19.01
N TYR A 255 -1.21 -17.02 19.69
CA TYR A 255 -0.41 -15.99 19.05
C TYR A 255 1.05 -16.12 19.43
N LYS A 256 1.93 -15.64 18.55
CA LYS A 256 3.36 -15.59 18.78
C LYS A 256 3.82 -14.15 18.77
N CYS A 257 4.49 -13.72 19.83
CA CYS A 257 4.97 -12.35 19.99
C CYS A 257 6.49 -12.34 20.07
N ALA A 258 7.15 -11.52 19.26
CA ALA A 258 8.60 -11.34 19.30
C ALA A 258 8.98 -10.10 20.12
N THR A 259 10.06 -10.21 20.89
CA THR A 259 10.64 -9.08 21.60
C THR A 259 11.52 -8.28 20.66
N LEU A 260 11.31 -6.97 20.63
CA LEU A 260 12.14 -6.02 19.89
C LEU A 260 13.34 -5.57 20.74
N GLY A 261 14.32 -4.91 20.12
CA GLY A 261 15.44 -4.31 20.85
C GLY A 261 14.98 -3.43 22.02
N SER A 262 15.73 -3.41 23.13
CA SER A 262 15.37 -2.66 24.35
C SER A 262 15.26 -1.15 24.14
N ASP A 263 15.81 -0.65 23.04
CA ASP A 263 15.71 0.74 22.60
C ASP A 263 14.51 1.00 21.68
N ILE A 264 13.67 0.02 21.38
CA ILE A 264 12.46 0.22 20.59
C ILE A 264 11.27 0.53 21.49
N VAL A 265 10.63 1.66 21.21
CA VAL A 265 9.46 2.15 21.93
C VAL A 265 8.22 2.01 21.04
N GLN A 266 7.20 1.35 21.58
CA GLN A 266 5.91 1.19 20.95
C GLN A 266 4.95 2.33 21.33
N GLU A 267 4.22 2.86 20.35
CA GLU A 267 3.15 3.83 20.58
C GLU A 267 1.85 3.15 21.03
N GLU A 268 1.14 3.78 21.96
CA GLU A 268 -0.19 3.29 22.32
C GLU A 268 -1.13 3.55 21.16
N SER A 269 -1.87 2.54 20.75
CA SER A 269 -2.78 2.64 19.60
C SER A 269 -4.18 2.19 19.94
N ALA A 270 -5.15 2.70 19.17
CA ALA A 270 -6.53 2.25 19.24
C ALA A 270 -6.71 0.93 18.48
N TRP A 271 -7.80 0.23 18.79
CA TRP A 271 -8.29 -0.87 17.97
C TRP A 271 -8.88 -0.32 16.66
N SER A 272 -8.78 -1.09 15.58
CA SER A 272 -9.48 -0.82 14.33
C SER A 272 -10.99 -0.76 14.57
N VAL A 273 -11.75 -0.31 13.58
CA VAL A 273 -13.19 -0.56 13.62
C VAL A 273 -13.47 -2.07 13.60
N LYS A 274 -14.65 -2.45 14.07
CA LYS A 274 -15.17 -3.80 13.93
C LYS A 274 -15.47 -4.08 12.45
N PHE A 275 -15.10 -5.26 11.96
CA PHE A 275 -15.34 -5.66 10.58
C PHE A 275 -15.70 -7.16 10.48
N PRO A 276 -16.55 -7.55 9.51
CA PRO A 276 -16.90 -8.95 9.29
C PRO A 276 -15.70 -9.69 8.68
N GLU A 277 -15.18 -10.70 9.37
CA GLU A 277 -13.95 -11.38 8.95
C GLU A 277 -14.17 -12.35 7.80
N CYS A 278 -15.39 -12.87 7.65
CA CYS A 278 -15.82 -13.81 6.62
C CYS A 278 -15.72 -13.31 5.16
N GLY A 279 -15.24 -12.09 4.93
CA GLY A 279 -14.93 -11.58 3.60
C GLY A 279 -16.07 -10.82 2.91
N TYR A 280 -15.92 -10.59 1.61
CA TYR A 280 -16.90 -9.87 0.80
C TYR A 280 -17.70 -10.84 -0.07
N ARG A 281 -19.03 -10.80 0.04
CA ARG A 281 -19.93 -11.58 -0.82
C ARG A 281 -19.92 -11.01 -2.24
N LEU A 282 -19.47 -11.80 -3.20
CA LEU A 282 -19.67 -11.54 -4.63
C LEU A 282 -21.12 -11.87 -4.97
N LYS A 283 -21.92 -10.84 -5.21
CA LYS A 283 -23.32 -11.01 -5.63
C LYS A 283 -23.41 -11.32 -7.12
N ASP A 284 -24.40 -12.13 -7.48
CA ASP A 284 -24.90 -12.17 -8.85
C ASP A 284 -25.79 -10.94 -9.10
N ASP A 285 -25.81 -10.44 -10.34
CA ASP A 285 -26.62 -9.29 -10.73
C ASP A 285 -28.12 -9.55 -10.45
N GLY A 286 -28.70 -8.85 -9.47
CA GLY A 286 -30.12 -8.92 -9.12
C GLY A 286 -30.45 -9.33 -7.68
N ASP A 287 -29.45 -9.60 -6.85
CA ASP A 287 -29.65 -9.86 -5.42
C ASP A 287 -29.71 -8.53 -4.63
N ASP A 288 -30.88 -8.18 -4.09
CA ASP A 288 -31.12 -6.96 -3.29
C ASP A 288 -30.65 -7.10 -1.82
N ASP A 289 -30.00 -8.21 -1.46
CA ASP A 289 -29.67 -8.52 -0.07
C ASP A 289 -28.46 -7.71 0.48
N PHE A 290 -28.72 -6.62 1.20
CA PHE A 290 -27.66 -5.77 1.78
C PHE A 290 -26.92 -6.41 2.95
N THR A 291 -27.23 -7.64 3.34
CA THR A 291 -26.58 -8.32 4.46
C THR A 291 -25.09 -8.54 4.22
N THR A 292 -24.30 -8.29 5.27
CA THR A 292 -22.91 -8.72 5.34
C THR A 292 -22.86 -10.25 5.43
N CYS A 293 -21.68 -10.87 5.31
CA CYS A 293 -21.58 -12.30 5.58
C CYS A 293 -21.92 -12.66 7.04
N THR A 294 -21.85 -11.70 7.97
CA THR A 294 -22.37 -11.81 9.35
C THR A 294 -23.89 -11.97 9.40
N ASP A 295 -24.60 -11.21 8.58
CA ASP A 295 -26.07 -11.14 8.65
C ASP A 295 -26.75 -12.17 7.72
N ALA A 296 -25.99 -12.76 6.80
CA ALA A 296 -26.49 -13.68 5.78
C ALA A 296 -26.65 -15.10 6.35
N ARG A 297 -27.90 -15.57 6.48
CA ARG A 297 -28.20 -16.93 7.00
C ARG A 297 -27.83 -18.06 6.03
N GLU A 298 -27.91 -17.79 4.73
CA GLU A 298 -27.57 -18.75 3.68
C GLU A 298 -26.86 -17.98 2.55
N TYR A 299 -25.60 -18.33 2.28
CA TYR A 299 -24.86 -17.77 1.17
C TYR A 299 -23.86 -18.78 0.61
N ASP A 300 -23.49 -18.60 -0.65
CA ASP A 300 -22.49 -19.43 -1.30
C ASP A 300 -21.09 -19.00 -0.85
N LYS A 301 -20.48 -19.79 0.06
CA LYS A 301 -19.12 -19.57 0.55
C LYS A 301 -18.07 -19.55 -0.57
N THR A 302 -18.36 -20.17 -1.72
CA THR A 302 -17.45 -20.13 -2.88
C THR A 302 -17.46 -18.78 -3.59
N LYS A 303 -18.47 -17.94 -3.34
CA LYS A 303 -18.61 -16.58 -3.83
C LYS A 303 -18.21 -15.53 -2.79
N GLN A 304 -17.18 -15.83 -2.00
CA GLN A 304 -16.57 -14.88 -1.08
C GLN A 304 -15.15 -14.53 -1.48
N GLU A 305 -14.88 -13.24 -1.41
CA GLU A 305 -13.56 -12.67 -1.58
C GLU A 305 -12.95 -12.29 -0.23
N TYR A 306 -11.63 -12.20 -0.22
CA TYR A 306 -10.87 -11.87 0.98
C TYR A 306 -11.23 -10.47 1.48
N ILE A 307 -11.50 -10.37 2.79
CA ILE A 307 -11.32 -9.10 3.48
C ILE A 307 -9.87 -9.02 3.95
N TYR A 308 -9.20 -7.93 3.57
CA TYR A 308 -7.81 -7.71 3.92
C TYR A 308 -7.67 -6.72 5.08
N ALA A 309 -7.30 -7.23 6.25
CA ALA A 309 -6.97 -6.45 7.44
C ALA A 309 -5.45 -6.26 7.57
N SER A 310 -4.94 -5.13 7.09
CA SER A 310 -3.54 -4.72 7.17
C SER A 310 -3.40 -3.45 7.99
N CYS A 311 -2.32 -3.35 8.75
CA CYS A 311 -1.94 -2.11 9.41
C CYS A 311 -1.63 -1.01 8.40
N ASN A 312 -1.76 0.26 8.83
CA ASN A 312 -1.35 1.39 8.01
C ASN A 312 0.17 1.32 7.74
N PRO A 313 0.65 2.07 6.74
CA PRO A 313 2.09 2.22 6.55
C PRO A 313 2.82 2.62 7.83
N ASP A 314 3.96 1.96 8.08
CA ASP A 314 4.79 2.13 9.28
C ASP A 314 4.16 1.70 10.61
N GLU A 315 3.09 0.90 10.54
CA GLU A 315 2.51 0.24 11.70
C GLU A 315 2.67 -1.27 11.63
N VAL A 316 2.73 -1.89 12.80
CA VAL A 316 2.83 -3.34 12.98
C VAL A 316 1.67 -3.86 13.82
N MET A 317 1.28 -5.11 13.61
CA MET A 317 0.18 -5.70 14.36
C MET A 317 0.66 -6.08 15.77
N VAL A 318 -0.07 -5.62 16.79
CA VAL A 318 0.26 -5.83 18.21
C VAL A 318 -0.88 -6.47 19.00
N GLY A 319 -2.05 -6.60 18.39
CA GLY A 319 -3.18 -7.30 18.99
C GLY A 319 -4.24 -7.66 17.96
N ARG A 320 -5.10 -8.61 18.35
CA ARG A 320 -6.28 -9.05 17.60
C ARG A 320 -7.42 -9.32 18.58
N PHE A 321 -8.64 -9.08 18.12
CA PHE A 321 -9.86 -9.42 18.80
C PHE A 321 -10.82 -10.05 17.79
N HIS A 322 -11.51 -11.09 18.24
CA HIS A 322 -12.59 -11.77 17.54
C HIS A 322 -13.49 -12.37 18.61
N GLU A 323 -14.80 -12.18 18.50
CA GLU A 323 -15.80 -12.70 19.44
C GLU A 323 -16.92 -13.30 18.59
N GLY A 324 -17.35 -14.52 18.92
CA GLY A 324 -18.35 -15.26 18.16
C GLY A 324 -17.80 -16.18 17.07
N ASP A 325 -18.67 -16.56 16.13
CA ASP A 325 -18.24 -17.34 14.97
C ASP A 325 -17.49 -16.45 13.96
N GLU A 326 -16.84 -17.03 12.95
CA GLU A 326 -16.07 -16.31 11.93
C GLU A 326 -16.94 -15.36 11.09
N ASN A 327 -18.27 -15.49 11.21
CA ASN A 327 -19.22 -14.54 10.68
C ASN A 327 -19.34 -13.29 11.57
N GLU A 328 -18.97 -13.32 12.85
CA GLU A 328 -18.96 -12.15 13.73
C GLU A 328 -17.78 -11.18 13.46
N LEU A 329 -17.66 -10.17 14.34
CA LEU A 329 -16.85 -8.98 14.08
C LEU A 329 -15.46 -9.08 14.70
N SER A 330 -14.45 -8.90 13.84
CA SER A 330 -13.05 -8.82 14.23
C SER A 330 -12.55 -7.39 14.39
N GLN A 331 -11.47 -7.24 15.17
CA GLN A 331 -10.67 -6.03 15.24
C GLN A 331 -9.18 -6.37 15.26
N THR A 332 -8.37 -5.49 14.70
CA THR A 332 -6.91 -5.55 14.81
C THR A 332 -6.40 -4.33 15.55
N ARG A 333 -5.26 -4.48 16.21
CA ARG A 333 -4.55 -3.37 16.85
C ARG A 333 -3.20 -3.21 16.17
N CYS A 334 -2.97 -2.05 15.59
CA CYS A 334 -1.75 -1.70 14.86
C CYS A 334 -1.03 -0.58 15.59
N SER A 335 0.30 -0.60 15.65
CA SER A 335 1.07 0.39 16.41
C SER A 335 2.30 0.85 15.64
N LYS A 336 2.64 2.14 15.78
CA LYS A 336 3.90 2.71 15.33
C LYS A 336 5.02 2.37 16.31
N LEU A 337 6.20 2.16 15.76
CA LEU A 337 7.40 1.87 16.53
C LEU A 337 8.44 2.97 16.33
N TYR A 338 9.23 3.24 17.36
CA TYR A 338 10.25 4.29 17.36
C TYR A 338 11.55 3.80 17.98
N LYS A 339 12.68 4.29 17.48
CA LYS A 339 13.98 4.08 18.11
C LYS A 339 14.23 5.14 19.20
N GLY A 340 14.39 4.71 20.43
CA GLY A 340 14.65 5.54 21.61
C GLY A 340 13.43 6.29 22.12
N SER A 341 12.94 7.28 21.37
CA SER A 341 11.80 8.13 21.79
C SER A 341 10.77 8.31 20.68
N LYS A 342 9.49 8.47 21.05
CA LYS A 342 8.34 8.71 20.16
C LYS A 342 8.40 10.07 19.46
N LYS A 343 9.25 10.17 18.44
CA LYS A 343 9.43 11.36 17.60
C LYS A 343 9.43 10.95 16.13
N PRO A 344 8.89 11.77 15.20
CA PRO A 344 8.82 11.41 13.78
C PRO A 344 10.16 10.99 13.17
N GLU A 345 11.27 11.65 13.53
CA GLU A 345 12.62 11.34 13.04
C GLU A 345 13.16 9.97 13.51
N ASN A 346 12.55 9.39 14.54
CA ASN A 346 12.91 8.11 15.12
C ASN A 346 11.98 6.96 14.69
N GLN A 347 10.92 7.26 13.93
CA GLN A 347 9.93 6.26 13.55
C GLN A 347 10.58 5.16 12.69
N LEU A 348 10.28 3.91 13.02
CA LEU A 348 10.72 2.76 12.24
C LEU A 348 9.96 2.71 10.92
N GLN A 349 10.66 2.33 9.87
CA GLN A 349 10.07 2.01 8.60
C GLN A 349 9.64 0.54 8.58
N VAL A 350 8.39 0.31 8.19
CA VAL A 350 7.85 -1.02 7.94
C VAL A 350 7.93 -1.28 6.44
N ILE A 351 8.66 -2.33 6.05
CA ILE A 351 8.87 -2.73 4.66
C ILE A 351 8.12 -4.05 4.41
N PRO A 352 6.88 -3.99 3.86
CA PRO A 352 6.06 -5.16 3.61
C PRO A 352 6.71 -6.15 2.66
N SER A 353 6.53 -7.44 2.92
CA SER A 353 6.71 -8.51 1.94
C SER A 353 5.42 -8.74 1.14
N SER A 354 5.51 -9.61 0.14
CA SER A 354 4.33 -10.19 -0.50
C SER A 354 3.49 -10.96 0.51
N TRP A 355 2.18 -11.00 0.26
CA TRP A 355 1.25 -11.88 0.95
C TRP A 355 1.65 -13.35 0.79
N GLN A 356 1.49 -14.12 1.85
CA GLN A 356 1.78 -15.56 1.94
C GLN A 356 0.48 -16.35 2.13
N GLY A 357 0.47 -17.61 1.72
CA GLY A 357 -0.71 -18.47 1.67
C GLY A 357 -1.27 -18.59 0.24
N PRO A 358 -2.54 -18.96 0.07
CA PRO A 358 -3.53 -19.23 1.12
C PRO A 358 -3.29 -20.53 1.89
N VAL A 359 -3.72 -20.60 3.15
CA VAL A 359 -3.71 -21.80 4.00
C VAL A 359 -5.09 -21.96 4.66
N GLU A 360 -5.59 -23.19 4.77
CA GLU A 360 -6.82 -23.49 5.52
C GLU A 360 -6.69 -23.02 6.98
N GLU A 361 -7.67 -22.24 7.46
CA GLU A 361 -7.67 -21.63 8.79
C GLU A 361 -7.53 -22.67 9.91
N HIS A 362 -8.42 -23.67 9.92
CA HIS A 362 -8.51 -24.71 10.95
C HIS A 362 -7.30 -25.65 11.02
N LYS A 363 -6.29 -25.46 10.15
CA LYS A 363 -4.99 -26.17 10.18
C LYS A 363 -3.81 -25.20 10.06
N SER A 364 -4.02 -23.92 10.37
CA SER A 364 -2.99 -22.90 10.20
C SER A 364 -2.04 -22.82 11.40
N ASP A 365 -0.75 -22.96 11.13
CA ASP A 365 0.34 -22.66 12.06
C ASP A 365 1.32 -21.77 11.30
N TYR A 366 1.09 -20.45 11.37
CA TYR A 366 1.86 -19.48 10.60
C TYR A 366 2.72 -18.61 11.51
N THR A 367 4.03 -18.62 11.24
CA THR A 367 4.99 -17.67 11.80
C THR A 367 5.67 -16.94 10.64
N CYS A 368 5.75 -15.63 10.73
CA CYS A 368 6.51 -14.82 9.79
C CYS A 368 7.96 -15.34 9.69
N PRO A 369 8.60 -15.21 8.52
CA PRO A 369 10.01 -15.54 8.36
C PRO A 369 10.90 -14.87 9.41
N ALA A 370 12.11 -15.41 9.58
CA ALA A 370 13.10 -14.84 10.48
C ALA A 370 13.27 -13.33 10.22
N ASN A 371 13.33 -12.57 11.30
CA ASN A 371 13.42 -11.11 11.28
C ASN A 371 12.28 -10.38 10.55
N GLN A 372 11.06 -10.90 10.67
CA GLN A 372 9.86 -10.22 10.18
C GLN A 372 8.73 -10.24 11.21
N VAL A 373 7.84 -9.27 11.07
CA VAL A 373 6.66 -9.06 11.92
C VAL A 373 5.39 -9.15 11.11
N LEU A 374 4.30 -9.53 11.77
CA LEU A 374 3.00 -9.59 11.14
C LEU A 374 2.42 -8.18 11.02
N ILE A 375 2.00 -7.82 9.81
CA ILE A 375 1.41 -6.51 9.50
C ILE A 375 0.04 -6.61 8.83
N GLY A 376 -0.37 -7.82 8.43
CA GLY A 376 -1.67 -8.02 7.82
C GLY A 376 -2.12 -9.47 7.82
N ARG A 377 -3.42 -9.64 7.79
CA ARG A 377 -4.13 -10.90 7.62
C ARG A 377 -5.28 -10.68 6.64
N ALA A 378 -5.55 -11.67 5.82
CA ALA A 378 -6.73 -11.66 4.98
C ALA A 378 -7.42 -13.01 5.09
N HIS A 379 -8.74 -12.99 5.20
CA HIS A 379 -9.54 -14.19 5.36
C HIS A 379 -10.81 -14.08 4.51
N ARG A 380 -11.36 -15.24 4.14
CA ARG A 380 -12.66 -15.37 3.47
C ARG A 380 -13.34 -16.63 3.95
N SER A 381 -14.67 -16.58 3.97
CA SER A 381 -15.53 -17.68 4.42
C SER A 381 -15.54 -17.88 5.92
N ASP A 382 -15.80 -19.11 6.36
CA ASP A 382 -15.80 -19.57 7.74
C ASP A 382 -14.51 -20.36 8.01
N GLU A 383 -14.48 -21.22 9.04
CA GLU A 383 -13.24 -21.86 9.53
C GLU A 383 -12.62 -22.84 8.53
N GLU A 384 -13.39 -23.22 7.50
CA GLU A 384 -12.95 -24.02 6.35
C GLU A 384 -12.34 -23.13 5.24
N GLY A 385 -12.41 -21.82 5.44
CA GLY A 385 -11.90 -20.77 4.60
C GLY A 385 -10.39 -20.67 4.59
N TYR A 386 -9.93 -19.82 3.69
CA TYR A 386 -8.51 -19.63 3.45
C TYR A 386 -8.03 -18.32 4.07
N THR A 387 -6.87 -18.41 4.72
CA THR A 387 -6.19 -17.24 5.29
C THR A 387 -4.87 -16.97 4.59
N LYS A 388 -4.64 -15.69 4.31
CA LYS A 388 -3.37 -15.12 3.84
C LYS A 388 -2.75 -14.25 4.93
N TRP A 389 -1.43 -14.17 4.94
CA TRP A 389 -0.66 -13.40 5.93
C TRP A 389 0.28 -12.43 5.23
N ARG A 390 0.47 -11.25 5.81
CA ARG A 390 1.46 -10.28 5.33
C ARG A 390 2.46 -10.00 6.43
N CYS A 391 3.73 -10.21 6.12
CA CYS A 391 4.83 -9.91 7.00
C CYS A 391 5.59 -8.68 6.53
N ALA A 392 6.46 -8.14 7.37
CA ALA A 392 7.33 -7.03 7.03
C ALA A 392 8.66 -7.11 7.77
N SER A 393 9.71 -6.61 7.12
CA SER A 393 10.97 -6.29 7.83
C SER A 393 10.88 -4.88 8.41
N LEU A 394 11.60 -4.66 9.51
CA LEU A 394 11.68 -3.34 10.16
C LEU A 394 13.05 -2.72 9.94
N LYS A 395 13.05 -1.42 9.63
CA LYS A 395 14.28 -0.62 9.55
C LYS A 395 14.18 0.58 10.47
N ALA A 396 15.19 0.79 11.29
CA ALA A 396 15.28 1.96 12.14
C ALA A 396 16.17 3.04 11.51
N PRO A 397 15.89 4.33 11.74
CA PRO A 397 16.80 5.42 11.39
C PRO A 397 18.18 5.20 12.04
N LYS A 398 19.24 5.41 11.26
CA LYS A 398 20.61 5.39 11.77
C LYS A 398 20.86 6.70 12.52
N PRO A 399 21.46 6.65 13.73
CA PRO A 399 21.85 7.87 14.42
C PRO A 399 22.82 8.68 13.55
N ALA A 400 22.63 10.00 13.49
CA ALA A 400 23.63 10.89 12.91
C ALA A 400 24.89 10.82 13.80
N ASN A 401 26.01 10.40 13.22
CA ASN A 401 27.30 10.38 13.90
C ASN A 401 27.88 11.78 14.07
#